data_AF-A0A3L8P9C9-F1
#
_entry.id   AF-A0A3L8P9C9-F1
#
_cell.length_a   1.000
_cell.length_b   1.000
_cell.length_c   1.000
_cell.angle_alpha   90.00
_cell.angle_beta   90.00
_cell.angle_gamma   90.00
#
_symmetry.space_group_name_H-M   'P 1'
#
loop_
_entity.id
_entity.type
_entity.pdbx_description
1 polymer ?
#
loop_
_entity_poly.entity_id
_entity_poly.type
_entity_poly.pdbx_seq_one_letter_code
_entity_poly.pdbx_strand_id
1 'polypeptide(L)'
;LDRQVVSYAATHTTGELRQWMRRFIARVEPDEVEKRYEDIVAERSVTIHHDEDGTGSLYAENLPSYVLAGIDQRLDHAAKTATDDDRTIA
;
A
#
# COMPACT_ATOMS: atom_id res chain seq x y z
N LEU A 1 5.70 -30.58 2.47
CA LEU A 1 5.09 -29.29 2.84
C LEU A 1 4.12 -29.45 4.00
N ASP A 2 3.07 -30.26 3.82
CA ASP A 2 1.91 -30.33 4.72
C ASP A 2 2.26 -30.64 6.17
N ARG A 3 3.22 -31.54 6.42
CA ARG A 3 3.62 -31.93 7.77
C ARG A 3 4.26 -30.77 8.57
N GLN A 4 5.01 -29.89 7.89
CA GLN A 4 5.60 -28.71 8.52
C GLN A 4 4.55 -27.64 8.81
N VAL A 5 3.64 -27.41 7.86
CA VAL A 5 2.52 -26.46 8.01
C VAL A 5 1.63 -26.84 9.19
N VAL A 6 1.25 -28.13 9.29
CA VAL A 6 0.42 -28.66 10.38
C VAL A 6 1.12 -28.53 11.74
N SER A 7 2.42 -28.84 11.82
CA SER A 7 3.18 -28.74 13.08
C SER A 7 3.34 -27.30 13.58
N TYR A 8 3.48 -26.33 12.66
CA TYR A 8 3.62 -24.91 13.00
C TYR A 8 2.27 -24.32 13.43
N ALA A 9 1.19 -24.64 12.70
CA ALA A 9 -0.16 -24.17 13.02
C ALA A 9 -0.66 -24.65 14.40
N ALA A 10 -0.21 -25.82 14.85
CA ALA A 10 -0.63 -26.39 16.13
C ALA A 10 -0.10 -25.62 17.37
N THR A 11 0.90 -24.75 17.21
CA THR A 11 1.58 -24.07 18.33
C THR A 11 1.63 -22.56 18.22
N HIS A 12 1.06 -21.97 17.15
CA HIS A 12 1.16 -20.54 16.86
C HIS A 12 -0.21 -19.89 16.74
N THR A 13 -0.26 -18.59 17.06
CA THR A 13 -1.45 -17.78 16.79
C THR A 13 -1.71 -17.66 15.29
N THR A 14 -2.94 -17.30 14.94
CA THR A 14 -3.32 -17.04 13.54
C THR A 14 -2.49 -15.94 12.88
N GLY A 15 -2.08 -14.92 13.65
CA GLY A 15 -1.21 -13.85 13.19
C GLY A 15 0.21 -14.35 12.86
N GLU A 16 0.79 -15.14 13.75
CA GLU A 16 2.11 -15.75 13.56
C GLU A 16 2.11 -16.74 12.40
N LEU A 17 1.07 -17.58 12.29
CA LEU A 17 0.90 -18.49 11.16
C LEU A 17 0.82 -17.74 9.83
N ARG A 18 0.05 -16.64 9.78
CA ARG A 18 -0.06 -15.81 8.56
C ARG A 18 1.29 -15.19 8.17
N GLN A 19 2.05 -14.69 9.13
CA GLN A 19 3.37 -14.12 8.87
C GLN A 19 4.38 -15.19 8.44
N TRP A 20 4.32 -16.38 9.04
CA TRP A 20 5.14 -17.52 8.66
C TRP A 20 4.80 -18.00 7.25
N MET A 21 3.52 -18.16 6.90
CA MET A 21 3.09 -18.55 5.55
C MET A 21 3.54 -17.53 4.50
N ARG A 22 3.43 -16.23 4.74
CA ARG A 22 3.92 -15.20 3.81
C ARG A 22 5.42 -15.34 3.53
N ARG A 23 6.23 -15.55 4.57
CA ARG A 23 7.68 -15.79 4.45
C ARG A 23 8.00 -17.11 3.77
N PHE A 24 7.17 -18.13 4.00
CA PHE A 24 7.33 -19.43 3.38
C PHE A 24 7.05 -19.37 1.87
N ILE A 25 5.93 -18.77 1.46
CA ILE A 25 5.56 -18.55 0.06
C ILE A 25 6.66 -17.77 -0.67
N ALA A 26 7.10 -16.63 -0.11
CA ALA A 26 8.17 -15.83 -0.71
C ALA A 26 9.51 -16.58 -0.89
N ARG A 27 9.76 -17.63 -0.09
CA ARG A 27 10.97 -18.45 -0.23
C ARG A 27 10.82 -19.56 -1.26
N VAL A 28 9.65 -20.18 -1.34
CA VAL A 28 9.41 -21.35 -2.18
C VAL A 28 8.99 -20.95 -3.59
N GLU A 29 8.27 -19.83 -3.72
CA GLU A 29 7.70 -19.34 -4.98
C GLU A 29 8.10 -17.86 -5.19
N PRO A 30 9.40 -17.54 -5.28
CA PRO A 30 9.86 -16.15 -5.41
C PRO A 30 9.35 -15.50 -6.70
N ASP A 31 9.35 -16.21 -7.82
CA ASP A 31 8.91 -15.70 -9.11
C ASP A 31 7.41 -15.34 -9.12
N GLU A 32 6.57 -16.15 -8.45
CA GLU A 32 5.14 -15.86 -8.33
C GLU A 32 4.87 -14.67 -7.40
N VAL A 33 5.70 -14.47 -6.37
CA VAL A 33 5.64 -13.27 -5.52
C VAL A 33 6.05 -12.02 -6.29
N GLU A 34 7.10 -12.11 -7.10
CA GLU A 34 7.55 -11.02 -7.98
C GLU A 34 6.47 -10.68 -9.01
N LYS A 35 5.97 -11.67 -9.74
CA LYS A 35 4.87 -11.49 -10.70
C LYS A 35 3.63 -10.88 -10.06
N ARG A 36 3.23 -11.36 -8.87
CA ARG A 36 2.10 -10.78 -8.13
C ARG A 36 2.34 -9.32 -7.77
N TYR A 37 3.57 -8.97 -7.38
CA TYR A 37 3.94 -7.58 -7.12
C TYR A 37 3.86 -6.75 -8.40
N GLU A 38 4.38 -7.25 -9.52
CA GLU A 38 4.31 -6.59 -10.82
C GLU A 38 2.86 -6.36 -11.26
N ASP A 39 1.99 -7.36 -11.13
CA ASP A 39 0.56 -7.28 -11.45
C ASP A 39 -0.14 -6.21 -10.61
N ILE A 40 0.12 -6.18 -9.29
CA ILE A 40 -0.44 -5.15 -8.39
C ILE A 40 0.05 -3.75 -8.80
N VAL A 41 1.36 -3.61 -9.02
CA VAL A 41 1.95 -2.31 -9.40
C VAL A 41 1.51 -1.86 -10.79
N ALA A 42 1.15 -2.78 -11.69
CA ALA A 42 0.57 -2.44 -12.99
C ALA A 42 -0.78 -1.72 -12.86
N GLU A 43 -1.54 -1.99 -11.79
CA GLU A 43 -2.82 -1.34 -11.47
C GLU A 43 -2.67 -0.06 -10.64
N ARG A 44 -1.44 0.45 -10.47
CA ARG A 44 -1.19 1.67 -9.69
C ARG A 44 -1.99 2.86 -10.23
N SER A 45 -2.61 3.59 -9.32
CA SER A 45 -3.44 4.74 -9.68
C SER A 45 -3.45 5.78 -8.57
N VAL A 46 -3.83 7.00 -8.93
CA VAL A 46 -4.12 8.07 -7.99
C VAL A 46 -5.52 8.58 -8.29
N THR A 47 -6.36 8.63 -7.26
CA THR A 47 -7.75 9.09 -7.36
C THR A 47 -7.95 10.28 -6.42
N ILE A 48 -8.75 11.25 -6.87
CA ILE A 48 -9.14 12.41 -6.07
C ILE A 48 -10.63 12.30 -5.79
N HIS A 49 -11.00 12.43 -4.52
CA HIS A 49 -12.37 12.59 -4.07
C HIS A 49 -12.56 14.03 -3.61
N HIS A 50 -13.58 14.69 -4.15
CA HIS A 50 -13.96 16.04 -3.75
C HIS A 50 -15.07 15.95 -2.72
N ASP A 51 -14.90 16.71 -1.63
CA ASP A 51 -15.88 16.81 -0.55
C ASP A 51 -16.77 18.05 -0.76
N GLU A 52 -17.95 18.06 -0.13
CA GLU A 52 -18.95 19.13 -0.34
C GLU A 52 -18.54 20.47 0.29
N ASP A 53 -17.58 20.46 1.21
CA ASP A 53 -17.10 21.63 1.94
C ASP A 53 -15.97 22.39 1.20
N GLY A 54 -15.74 22.06 -0.06
CA GLY A 54 -14.67 22.64 -0.87
C GLY A 54 -13.29 22.04 -0.61
N THR A 55 -13.20 20.99 0.22
CA THR A 55 -11.98 20.21 0.42
C THR A 55 -11.98 18.92 -0.42
N GLY A 56 -10.94 18.11 -0.28
CA GLY A 56 -10.86 16.85 -0.98
C GLY A 56 -9.73 15.96 -0.48
N SER A 57 -9.85 14.67 -0.81
CA SER A 57 -8.92 13.62 -0.42
C SER A 57 -8.24 13.01 -1.64
N LEU A 58 -6.93 12.75 -1.54
CA LEU A 58 -6.14 12.09 -2.58
C LEU A 58 -5.72 10.69 -2.10
N TYR A 59 -6.01 9.67 -2.92
CA TYR A 59 -5.73 8.28 -2.63
C TYR A 59 -4.71 7.74 -3.63
N ALA A 60 -3.66 7.12 -3.11
CA ALA A 60 -2.56 6.54 -3.87
C ALA A 60 -2.63 5.01 -3.75
N GLU A 61 -3.15 4.35 -4.77
CA GLU A 61 -3.42 2.92 -4.77
C GLU A 61 -2.28 2.14 -5.44
N ASN A 62 -1.87 1.02 -4.82
CA ASN A 62 -0.90 0.06 -5.35
C ASN A 62 0.48 0.64 -5.73
N LEU A 63 0.87 1.81 -5.21
CA LEU A 63 2.21 2.33 -5.40
C LEU A 63 3.23 1.58 -4.54
N PRO A 64 4.46 1.35 -5.05
CA PRO A 64 5.53 0.79 -4.23
C PRO A 64 5.79 1.67 -3.00
N SER A 65 5.99 1.04 -1.84
CA SER A 65 6.08 1.77 -0.57
C SER A 65 7.22 2.79 -0.52
N TYR A 66 8.34 2.52 -1.19
CA TYR A 66 9.45 3.48 -1.29
C TYR A 66 9.07 4.73 -2.11
N VAL A 67 8.19 4.58 -3.11
CA VAL A 67 7.65 5.70 -3.89
C VAL A 67 6.67 6.50 -3.03
N LEU A 68 5.81 5.82 -2.26
CA LEU A 68 4.87 6.46 -1.34
C LEU A 68 5.58 7.34 -0.32
N ALA A 69 6.68 6.90 0.29
CA ALA A 69 7.43 7.70 1.26
C ALA A 69 7.91 9.05 0.66
N GLY A 70 8.34 9.04 -0.61
CA GLY A 70 8.74 10.27 -1.30
C GLY A 70 7.56 11.14 -1.75
N ILE A 71 6.39 10.55 -2.03
CA ILE A 71 5.16 11.30 -2.34
C ILE A 71 4.62 11.96 -1.09
N ASP A 72 4.54 11.22 0.01
CA ASP A 72 4.05 11.68 1.31
C ASP A 72 4.77 12.97 1.75
N GLN A 73 6.10 12.95 1.74
CA GLN A 73 6.89 14.13 2.11
C GLN A 73 6.60 15.35 1.23
N ARG A 74 6.40 15.15 -0.09
CA ARG A 74 6.12 16.23 -1.03
C ARG A 74 4.70 16.76 -0.89
N LEU A 75 3.72 15.88 -0.70
CA LEU A 75 2.32 16.25 -0.49
C LEU A 75 2.14 16.97 0.85
N ASP A 76 2.74 16.48 1.93
CA ASP A 76 2.72 17.13 3.24
C ASP A 76 3.33 18.54 3.19
N HIS A 77 4.47 18.69 2.50
CA HIS A 77 5.06 20.00 2.28
C HIS A 77 4.13 20.92 1.48
N ALA A 78 3.62 20.45 0.34
CA ALA A 78 2.72 21.22 -0.51
C ALA A 78 1.45 21.67 0.23
N ALA A 79 0.84 20.77 1.01
CA ALA A 79 -0.33 21.07 1.82
C ALA A 79 -0.06 22.15 2.87
N LYS A 80 1.12 22.11 3.53
CA LYS A 80 1.51 23.10 4.54
C LYS A 80 1.86 24.47 3.96
N THR A 81 2.31 24.51 2.72
CA THR A 81 2.70 25.76 2.03
C THR A 81 1.59 26.31 1.12
N ALA A 82 0.49 25.58 0.97
CA ALA A 82 -0.66 26.04 0.19
C ALA A 82 -1.20 27.31 0.85
N THR A 83 -1.13 28.42 0.13
CA THR A 83 -1.77 29.68 0.51
C THR A 83 -3.12 29.77 -0.19
N ASP A 84 -4.09 30.45 0.41
CA ASP A 84 -5.32 30.81 -0.29
C ASP A 84 -4.95 31.61 -1.56
N ASP A 85 -5.38 31.09 -2.71
CA ASP A 85 -5.39 31.84 -3.96
C ASP A 85 -6.79 32.44 -4.13
N ASP A 86 -6.89 33.75 -3.91
CA ASP A 86 -8.11 34.58 -4.02
C ASP A 86 -8.84 34.46 -5.38
N ARG A 87 -8.27 33.74 -6.36
CA ARG A 87 -8.84 33.53 -7.70
C ARG A 87 -9.83 32.36 -7.81
N THR A 88 -10.11 31.64 -6.72
CA THR A 88 -10.95 30.42 -6.75
C THR A 88 -12.41 30.66 -6.31
N ILE A 89 -12.80 31.90 -5.99
CA ILE A 89 -14.21 32.29 -5.77
C ILE A 89 -14.69 33.10 -6.99
N ALA A 90 -15.19 32.43 -8.03
CA ALA A 90 -15.92 33.07 -9.14
C ALA A 90 -17.01 32.14 -9.68
#